data_AF-A0A0J8RA57-F1
#
_entry.id   AF-A0A0J8RA57-F1
#
_cell.length_a   1.000
_cell.length_b   1.000
_cell.length_c   1.000
_cell.angle_alpha   90.00
_cell.angle_beta   90.00
_cell.angle_gamma   90.00
#
_symmetry.space_group_name_H-M   'P 1'
#
loop_
_entity.id
_entity.type
_entity.pdbx_description
1 polymer ?
#
loop_
_entity_poly.entity_id
_entity_poly.type
_entity_poly.pdbx_seq_one_letter_code
_entity_poly.pdbx_strand_id
1 'polypeptide(L)'
;MRNTRAVERLNAKGGAIEALDDIYVSGGAIAEIAKDIKAAAGDLKQKYAQYYVKVATKLSENSGYAAKELARLEKMKSKGSLAPEKLDDLVSRSNILRRFLGKEGKKGAKDEL
;
A
#
# COMPACT_ATOMS: atom_id res chain seq x y z
N MET A 1 -29.86 -16.43 -12.10
CA MET A 1 -30.04 -14.96 -12.00
C MET A 1 -29.76 -14.58 -10.55
N ARG A 2 -28.82 -13.74 -10.12
CA ARG A 2 -27.99 -12.69 -10.73
C ARG A 2 -26.62 -12.78 -10.02
N ASN A 3 -25.52 -12.93 -10.75
CA ASN A 3 -24.19 -12.75 -10.19
C ASN A 3 -23.89 -11.26 -10.25
N THR A 4 -24.26 -10.54 -9.18
CA THR A 4 -24.11 -9.10 -9.08
C THR A 4 -22.62 -8.79 -9.05
N ARG A 5 -22.07 -8.40 -10.20
CA ARG A 5 -20.75 -7.78 -10.31
C ARG A 5 -20.75 -6.54 -9.42
N ALA A 6 -20.18 -6.69 -8.23
CA ALA A 6 -19.77 -5.55 -7.43
C ALA A 6 -18.65 -4.85 -8.22
N VAL A 7 -19.04 -3.85 -9.00
CA VAL A 7 -18.09 -2.83 -9.47
C VAL A 7 -17.78 -2.02 -8.22
N GLU A 8 -16.81 -2.48 -7.43
CA GLU A 8 -16.31 -1.76 -6.26
C GLU A 8 -15.75 -0.44 -6.74
N ARG A 9 -16.60 0.61 -6.67
CA ARG A 9 -16.15 1.99 -6.70
C ARG A 9 -15.04 2.11 -5.65
N LEU A 10 -13.86 2.54 -6.08
CA LEU A 10 -12.72 2.80 -5.20
C LEU A 10 -13.17 3.83 -4.14
N ASN A 11 -13.53 3.30 -2.98
CA ASN A 11 -13.69 4.02 -1.73
C ASN A 11 -12.33 4.66 -1.36
N ALA A 12 -12.30 5.59 -0.38
CA ALA A 12 -11.07 6.29 0.05
C ALA A 12 -9.91 5.34 0.47
N LYS A 13 -10.20 4.04 0.62
CA LYS A 13 -9.27 2.93 0.86
C LYS A 13 -8.77 2.25 -0.43
N GLY A 14 -9.00 2.83 -1.60
CA GLY A 14 -8.72 2.21 -2.90
C GLY A 14 -7.35 1.53 -2.93
N GLY A 15 -7.36 0.23 -3.25
CA GLY A 15 -6.16 -0.63 -3.32
C GLY A 15 -5.68 -1.26 -2.02
N ALA A 16 -6.19 -0.86 -0.86
CA ALA A 16 -5.83 -1.46 0.42
C ALA A 16 -6.48 -2.84 0.58
N ILE A 17 -5.71 -3.80 1.10
CA ILE A 17 -6.21 -5.14 1.44
C ILE A 17 -6.16 -5.25 2.95
N GLU A 18 -7.32 -5.25 3.60
CA GLU A 18 -7.43 -5.18 5.08
C GLU A 18 -6.64 -6.30 5.77
N ALA A 19 -6.70 -7.54 5.25
CA ALA A 19 -5.92 -8.66 5.78
C ALA A 19 -4.39 -8.45 5.74
N LEU A 20 -3.88 -7.69 4.76
CA LEU A 20 -2.46 -7.34 4.68
C LEU A 20 -2.13 -6.09 5.50
N ASP A 21 -3.08 -5.17 5.63
CA ASP A 21 -2.97 -3.98 6.48
C ASP A 21 -2.89 -4.36 7.97
N ASP A 22 -3.62 -5.38 8.41
CA ASP A 22 -3.61 -5.83 9.82
C ASP A 22 -2.27 -6.44 10.23
N ILE A 23 -1.56 -7.10 9.30
CA ILE A 23 -0.18 -7.58 9.51
C ILE A 23 0.77 -6.40 9.73
N TYR A 24 0.45 -5.23 9.20
CA TYR A 24 1.17 -4.02 9.57
C TYR A 24 0.79 -3.55 10.99
N VAL A 25 -0.40 -3.69 11.52
CA VAL A 25 -0.67 -3.10 12.85
C VAL A 25 0.14 -3.76 13.99
N SER A 26 0.67 -4.98 13.79
CA SER A 26 1.37 -5.81 14.80
C SER A 26 2.77 -5.36 15.27
N GLY A 27 3.39 -4.33 14.67
CA GLY A 27 4.61 -3.70 15.22
C GLY A 27 5.96 -4.46 15.10
N GLY A 28 6.07 -5.52 14.30
CA GLY A 28 7.30 -6.31 14.15
C GLY A 28 8.45 -5.68 13.33
N ALA A 29 9.58 -6.38 13.24
CA ALA A 29 10.68 -6.00 12.34
C ALA A 29 10.25 -6.11 10.88
N ILE A 30 10.75 -5.22 10.01
CA ILE A 30 10.33 -5.17 8.59
C ILE A 30 10.56 -6.49 7.84
N ALA A 31 11.60 -7.24 8.21
CA ALA A 31 11.89 -8.56 7.65
C ALA A 31 10.83 -9.60 8.02
N GLU A 32 10.31 -9.58 9.25
CA GLU A 32 9.24 -10.48 9.69
C GLU A 32 7.92 -10.09 9.05
N ILE A 33 7.61 -8.78 9.02
CA ILE A 33 6.43 -8.27 8.32
C ILE A 33 6.43 -8.67 6.83
N ALA A 34 7.60 -8.63 6.17
CA ALA A 34 7.72 -9.05 4.78
C ALA A 34 7.46 -10.56 4.59
N LYS A 35 7.84 -11.41 5.54
CA LYS A 35 7.52 -12.84 5.51
C LYS A 35 6.03 -13.07 5.70
N ASP A 36 5.43 -12.43 6.70
CA ASP A 36 4.01 -12.56 7.02
C ASP A 36 3.13 -12.12 5.85
N ILE A 37 3.49 -11.02 5.19
CA ILE A 37 2.78 -10.53 4.01
C ILE A 37 2.97 -11.44 2.81
N LYS A 38 4.18 -11.99 2.63
CA LYS A 38 4.41 -12.95 1.55
C LYS A 38 3.56 -14.21 1.76
N ALA A 39 3.43 -14.69 2.99
CA ALA A 39 2.58 -15.81 3.33
C ALA A 39 1.10 -15.47 3.09
N ALA A 40 0.61 -14.37 3.65
CA ALA A 40 -0.78 -13.95 3.53
C ALA A 40 -1.18 -13.59 2.10
N ALA A 41 -0.26 -13.04 1.29
CA ALA A 41 -0.51 -12.67 -0.10
C ALA A 41 -0.47 -13.86 -1.08
N GLY A 42 0.06 -15.02 -0.67
CA GLY A 42 0.16 -16.21 -1.52
C GLY A 42 -1.20 -16.67 -2.06
N ASP A 43 -2.24 -16.56 -1.24
CA ASP A 43 -3.60 -17.03 -1.56
C ASP A 43 -4.53 -15.90 -2.07
N LEU A 44 -4.02 -14.67 -2.13
CA LEU A 44 -4.81 -13.49 -2.47
C LEU A 44 -4.81 -13.23 -3.98
N LYS A 45 -6.00 -13.25 -4.59
CA LYS A 45 -6.22 -12.91 -6.01
C LYS A 45 -6.39 -11.40 -6.25
N GLN A 46 -6.35 -10.60 -5.18
CA GLN A 46 -6.51 -9.16 -5.25
C GLN A 46 -5.37 -8.52 -6.03
N LYS A 47 -5.70 -7.58 -6.92
CA LYS A 47 -4.79 -6.90 -7.86
C LYS A 47 -3.49 -6.39 -7.22
N TYR A 48 -3.56 -5.92 -5.98
CA TYR A 48 -2.42 -5.28 -5.31
C TYR A 48 -1.72 -6.17 -4.27
N ALA A 49 -2.14 -7.43 -4.07
CA ALA A 49 -1.51 -8.33 -3.10
C ALA A 49 0.00 -8.50 -3.39
N GLN A 50 0.35 -8.68 -4.66
CA GLN A 50 1.76 -8.76 -5.09
C GLN A 50 2.51 -7.43 -4.92
N TYR A 51 1.81 -6.30 -4.94
CA TYR A 51 2.43 -5.01 -4.68
C TYR A 51 2.78 -4.84 -3.19
N TYR A 52 1.96 -5.34 -2.27
CA TYR A 52 2.30 -5.39 -0.84
C TYR A 52 3.59 -6.18 -0.60
N VAL A 53 3.69 -7.38 -1.18
CA VAL A 53 4.92 -8.21 -1.09
C VAL A 53 6.13 -7.43 -1.57
N LYS A 54 6.03 -6.80 -2.75
CA LYS A 54 7.12 -6.02 -3.34
C LYS A 54 7.58 -4.87 -2.44
N VAL A 55 6.64 -4.09 -1.89
CA VAL A 55 6.96 -2.96 -1.02
C VAL A 55 7.62 -3.46 0.27
N ALA A 56 7.12 -4.55 0.86
CA ALA A 56 7.68 -5.13 2.07
C ALA A 56 9.11 -5.65 1.87
N THR A 57 9.35 -6.36 0.76
CA THR A 57 10.71 -6.78 0.37
C THR A 57 11.62 -5.58 0.18
N LYS A 58 11.18 -4.55 -0.55
CA LYS A 58 12.00 -3.36 -0.81
C LYS A 58 12.34 -2.58 0.46
N LEU A 59 11.43 -2.51 1.42
CA LEU A 59 11.69 -1.87 2.70
C LEU A 59 12.63 -2.65 3.60
N SER A 60 12.65 -3.99 3.47
CA SER A 60 13.65 -4.81 4.17
C SER A 60 15.08 -4.56 3.66
N GLU A 61 15.21 -4.14 2.39
CA GLU A 61 16.49 -3.78 1.76
C GLU A 61 16.82 -2.29 1.94
N ASN A 62 15.80 -1.43 1.98
CA ASN A 62 15.94 0.03 1.97
C ASN A 62 14.74 0.70 2.65
N SER A 63 14.89 1.09 3.91
CA SER A 63 13.85 1.78 4.69
C SER A 63 13.31 3.04 4.00
N GLY A 64 14.18 3.81 3.33
CA GLY A 64 13.79 5.00 2.59
C GLY A 64 12.99 4.76 1.31
N TYR A 65 12.75 3.51 0.90
CA TYR A 65 12.05 3.18 -0.34
C TYR A 65 10.63 3.74 -0.37
N ALA A 66 9.84 3.54 0.70
CA ALA A 66 8.42 3.91 0.67
C ALA A 66 8.22 5.42 0.54
N ALA A 67 9.05 6.23 1.21
CA ALA A 67 8.98 7.69 1.17
C ALA A 67 9.33 8.21 -0.23
N LYS A 68 10.41 7.68 -0.82
CA LYS A 68 10.87 8.04 -2.17
C LYS A 68 9.84 7.64 -3.23
N GLU A 69 9.31 6.43 -3.15
CA GLU A 69 8.33 5.95 -4.12
C GLU A 69 7.02 6.74 -4.00
N LEU A 70 6.54 7.01 -2.78
CA LEU A 70 5.34 7.83 -2.57
C LEU A 70 5.49 9.22 -3.18
N ALA A 71 6.62 9.89 -2.94
CA ALA A 71 6.91 11.20 -3.53
C ALA A 71 6.91 11.15 -5.08
N ARG A 72 7.44 10.07 -5.66
CA ARG A 72 7.43 9.85 -7.11
C ARG A 72 6.01 9.70 -7.65
N LEU A 73 5.15 8.91 -7.00
CA LEU A 73 3.76 8.71 -7.42
C LEU A 73 2.94 10.00 -7.31
N GLU A 74 3.11 10.76 -6.22
CA GLU A 74 2.43 12.05 -6.06
C GLU A 74 2.86 13.07 -7.11
N LYS A 75 4.15 13.12 -7.44
CA LYS A 75 4.64 13.94 -8.57
C LYS A 75 4.09 13.50 -9.93
N MET A 76 3.77 12.22 -10.11
CA MET A 76 3.10 11.75 -11.34
C MET A 76 1.63 12.19 -11.36
N LYS A 77 0.93 12.07 -10.24
CA LYS A 77 -0.48 12.48 -10.10
C LYS A 77 -0.65 13.98 -10.32
N SER A 78 0.28 14.79 -9.83
CA SER A 78 0.23 16.25 -9.96
C SER A 78 0.39 16.76 -11.39
N LYS A 79 0.83 15.92 -12.34
CA LYS A 79 0.99 16.32 -13.75
C LYS A 79 -0.33 16.40 -14.53
N GLY A 80 -1.43 15.87 -13.99
CA GLY A 80 -2.78 16.06 -14.54
C GLY A 80 -3.08 15.41 -15.91
N SER A 81 -2.13 14.72 -16.53
CA SER A 81 -2.27 14.15 -17.89
C SER A 81 -2.51 12.63 -17.92
N LEU A 82 -3.09 12.08 -16.86
CA LEU A 82 -3.24 10.63 -16.69
C LEU A 82 -4.67 10.18 -17.03
N ALA A 83 -4.77 9.04 -17.71
CA ALA A 83 -6.04 8.34 -17.87
C ALA A 83 -6.61 7.93 -16.49
N PRO A 84 -7.94 7.89 -16.31
CA PRO A 84 -8.58 7.56 -15.03
C PRO A 84 -8.06 6.24 -14.42
N GLU A 85 -7.85 5.20 -15.22
CA GLU A 85 -7.37 3.89 -14.75
C GLU A 85 -5.95 3.96 -14.20
N LYS A 86 -5.12 4.84 -14.78
CA LYS A 86 -3.77 5.10 -14.29
C LYS A 86 -3.79 5.92 -13.01
N LEU A 87 -4.68 6.91 -12.92
CA LEU A 87 -4.85 7.68 -11.70
C LEU A 87 -5.27 6.77 -10.53
N ASP A 88 -6.22 5.87 -10.76
CA ASP A 88 -6.70 4.89 -9.79
C ASP A 88 -5.59 3.92 -9.32
N ASP A 89 -4.75 3.44 -10.25
CA ASP A 89 -3.59 2.61 -9.92
C ASP A 89 -2.56 3.37 -9.07
N LEU A 90 -2.25 4.62 -9.42
CA LEU A 90 -1.33 5.45 -8.63
C LEU A 90 -1.88 5.79 -7.25
N VAL A 91 -3.18 6.10 -7.14
CA VAL A 91 -3.85 6.34 -5.85
C VAL A 91 -3.76 5.08 -4.99
N SER A 92 -4.06 3.91 -5.58
CA SER A 92 -4.00 2.62 -4.90
C SER A 92 -2.61 2.32 -4.34
N ARG A 93 -1.58 2.46 -5.17
CA ARG A 93 -0.18 2.25 -4.74
C ARG A 93 0.27 3.27 -3.70
N SER A 94 -0.15 4.53 -3.82
CA SER A 94 0.17 5.58 -2.85
C SER A 94 -0.45 5.29 -1.49
N ASN A 95 -1.69 4.81 -1.46
CA ASN A 95 -2.37 4.41 -0.22
C ASN A 95 -1.65 3.25 0.46
N ILE A 96 -1.25 2.24 -0.31
CA ILE A 96 -0.46 1.12 0.19
C ILE A 96 0.82 1.65 0.81
N LEU A 97 1.64 2.42 0.09
CA LEU A 97 2.91 2.99 0.61
C LEU A 97 2.74 3.80 1.89
N ARG A 98 1.67 4.60 2.02
CA ARG A 98 1.36 5.36 3.24
C ARG A 98 1.19 4.46 4.47
N ARG A 99 0.70 3.23 4.31
CA ARG A 99 0.59 2.27 5.44
C ARG A 99 1.96 1.90 6.00
N PHE A 100 2.94 1.72 5.13
CA PHE A 100 4.30 1.37 5.51
C PHE A 100 5.02 2.57 6.15
N LEU A 101 4.76 3.78 5.65
CA LEU A 101 5.31 5.02 6.23
C LEU A 101 4.65 5.39 7.56
N GLY A 102 3.37 5.05 7.76
CA GLY A 102 2.69 5.20 9.05
C GLY A 102 3.34 4.41 10.18
N LYS A 103 4.14 3.37 9.87
CA LYS A 103 5.03 2.72 10.85
C LYS A 103 6.34 3.47 11.08
N GLU A 104 6.98 4.00 10.05
CA GLU A 104 8.17 4.84 10.25
C GLU A 104 7.83 6.10 11.04
N GLY A 105 6.61 6.62 10.89
CA GLY A 105 6.05 7.73 11.67
C GLY A 105 5.66 7.38 13.11
N LYS A 106 5.50 6.11 13.50
CA LYS A 106 5.33 5.73 14.92
C LYS A 106 6.64 5.63 15.70
N LYS A 107 7.78 5.97 15.07
CA LYS A 107 9.01 6.40 15.77
C LYS A 107 9.25 7.92 15.70
N GLY A 108 8.34 8.68 15.09
CA GLY A 108 8.39 10.13 14.99
C GLY A 108 7.02 10.71 15.26
N ALA A 109 6.66 10.80 16.54
CA ALA A 109 5.55 11.62 16.98
C ALA A 109 5.64 13.01 16.31
N LYS A 110 4.61 13.34 15.56
CA LYS A 110 4.00 14.67 15.50
C LYS A 110 2.50 14.38 15.67
N ASP A 111 1.81 14.62 16.78
CA ASP A 111 1.92 15.67 17.80
C ASP A 111 2.31 17.02 17.24
N GLU A 112 1.28 17.73 16.80
CA GLU A 112 1.18 19.16 16.48
C GLU A 112 -0.18 19.27 15.75
N LEU A 113 -1.25 19.92 16.21
CA LEU A 113 -1.62 20.64 17.43
C LEU A 113 -3.16 20.75 17.39
#